data_AF-A0A8J5W8I8-F1
#
_entry.id   AF-A0A8J5W8I8-F1
#
_cell.length_a   1.000
_cell.length_b   1.000
_cell.length_c   1.000
_cell.angle_alpha   90.00
_cell.angle_beta   90.00
_cell.angle_gamma   90.00
#
_symmetry.space_group_name_H-M   'P 1'
#
loop_
_entity.id
_entity.type
_entity.pdbx_description
1 polymer ?
#
loop_
_entity_poly.entity_id
_entity_poly.type
_entity_poly.pdbx_seq_one_letter_code
_entity_poly.pdbx_strand_id
1 'polypeptide(L)'
;MQAGDLIARLDLDDPSAVKRAEIFYCSFPQMGLHIAASGQVHKRCAASLNALSNDWEEWRSFFYKRLRRRISEDVLAKETRVVAGEQFSHQPAAELIKKWYMASQTAEWDDDDAFVAWMDNPENYREYINDLKAQRGLSLLLDKMDPSGRAQLAETMS
;
A
#
# COMPACT_ATOMS: atom_id res chain seq x y z
N MET A 1 -5.26 -20.10 3.51
CA MET A 1 -4.36 -19.53 4.53
C MET A 1 -4.60 -20.25 5.84
N GLN A 2 -3.59 -20.97 6.33
CA GLN A 2 -3.54 -21.49 7.70
C GLN A 2 -2.76 -20.53 8.61
N ALA A 3 -2.89 -20.71 9.92
CA ALA A 3 -2.09 -19.97 10.88
C ALA A 3 -0.60 -20.28 10.67
N GLY A 4 0.22 -19.25 10.47
CA GLY A 4 1.66 -19.38 10.20
C GLY A 4 2.07 -19.16 8.73
N ASP A 5 1.11 -19.01 7.82
CA ASP A 5 1.43 -18.70 6.41
C ASP A 5 2.07 -17.30 6.30
N LEU A 6 3.22 -17.20 5.63
CA LEU A 6 3.88 -15.94 5.33
C LEU A 6 3.04 -15.16 4.31
N ILE A 7 2.55 -13.99 4.70
CA ILE A 7 1.59 -13.21 3.89
C ILE A 7 2.32 -12.22 2.96
N ALA A 8 3.46 -11.66 3.39
CA ALA A 8 4.31 -10.78 2.59
C ALA A 8 5.70 -10.60 3.21
N ARG A 9 6.67 -10.15 2.41
CA ARG A 9 7.95 -9.57 2.86
C ARG A 9 7.87 -8.06 2.63
N LEU A 10 8.18 -7.26 3.65
CA LEU A 10 8.16 -5.79 3.58
C LEU A 10 9.61 -5.29 3.62
N ASP A 11 10.12 -4.86 2.47
CA ASP A 11 11.37 -4.13 2.38
C ASP A 11 11.06 -2.64 2.54
N LEU A 12 11.60 -2.01 3.59
CA LEU A 12 11.42 -0.59 3.86
C LEU A 12 12.48 0.22 3.10
N ASP A 13 12.08 1.18 2.28
CA ASP A 13 12.99 2.04 1.50
C ASP A 13 13.91 2.90 2.39
N ASP A 14 13.48 3.23 3.62
CA ASP A 14 14.28 3.90 4.63
C ASP A 14 14.10 3.26 6.02
N PRO A 15 15.02 2.38 6.45
CA PRO A 15 14.94 1.71 7.74
C PRO A 15 15.14 2.67 8.93
N SER A 16 15.56 3.92 8.72
CA SER A 16 15.72 4.91 9.79
C SER A 16 14.39 5.50 10.27
N ALA A 17 13.31 5.36 9.50
CA ALA A 17 11.96 5.78 9.88
C ALA A 17 11.31 4.87 10.94
N VAL A 18 11.92 3.71 11.24
CA VAL A 18 11.44 2.77 12.24
C VAL A 18 12.18 2.95 13.55
N LYS A 19 11.48 3.42 14.59
CA LYS A 19 11.99 3.42 15.96
C LYS A 19 12.06 1.99 16.48
N ARG A 20 13.27 1.52 16.83
CA ARG A 20 13.44 0.24 17.52
C ARG A 20 12.82 0.32 18.91
N ALA A 21 12.27 -0.80 19.39
CA ALA A 21 11.78 -0.89 20.75
C ALA A 21 12.92 -0.63 21.74
N GLU A 22 12.74 0.32 22.64
CA GLU A 22 13.66 0.56 23.74
C GLU A 22 13.34 -0.39 24.89
N ILE A 23 14.37 -0.78 25.63
CA ILE A 23 14.20 -1.60 26.85
C ILE A 23 13.46 -0.73 27.87
N PHE A 24 12.38 -1.27 28.44
CA PHE A 24 11.63 -0.59 29.47
C PHE A 24 12.40 -0.65 30.80
N TYR A 25 12.95 0.49 31.24
CA TYR A 25 13.76 0.59 32.47
C TYR A 25 12.95 0.96 33.72
N CYS A 26 11.66 1.24 33.58
CA CYS A 26 10.82 1.50 34.74
C CYS A 26 10.47 0.18 35.44
N SER A 27 10.36 0.21 36.76
CA SER A 27 9.77 -0.88 37.53
C SER A 27 8.27 -0.94 37.26
N PHE A 28 7.74 -2.16 37.10
CA PHE A 28 6.30 -2.38 37.10
C PHE A 28 5.69 -1.77 38.38
N PRO A 29 4.50 -1.14 38.32
CA PRO A 29 3.84 -0.62 39.52
C PRO A 29 3.75 -1.71 40.58
N GLN A 30 3.93 -1.35 41.85
CA GLN A 30 3.70 -2.31 42.95
C GLN A 30 2.25 -2.77 42.90
N MET A 31 2.03 -3.98 42.40
CA MET A 31 0.73 -4.63 42.41
C MET A 31 0.39 -4.92 43.87
N GLY A 32 -0.76 -4.47 44.34
CA GLY A 32 -1.24 -4.77 45.68
C GLY A 32 -1.36 -6.28 45.91
N LEU A 33 -1.57 -6.69 47.17
CA LEU A 33 -1.83 -8.08 47.54
C LEU A 33 -2.85 -8.72 46.58
N HIS A 34 -2.55 -9.94 46.10
CA HIS A 34 -3.47 -10.72 45.28
C HIS A 34 -4.73 -11.03 46.10
N ILE A 35 -5.71 -10.14 46.05
CA ILE A 35 -7.05 -10.44 46.53
C ILE A 35 -7.60 -11.45 45.52
N ALA A 36 -7.81 -12.70 45.95
CA ALA A 36 -8.61 -13.63 45.18
C ALA A 36 -9.93 -12.91 44.88
N ALA A 37 -10.14 -12.51 43.63
CA ALA A 37 -11.34 -11.80 43.23
C ALA A 37 -12.52 -12.77 43.37
N SER A 38 -13.07 -12.80 44.59
CA SER A 38 -14.22 -13.58 44.97
C SER A 38 -15.43 -12.96 44.29
N GLY A 39 -15.71 -13.44 43.08
CA GLY A 39 -16.91 -13.09 42.34
C GLY A 39 -16.73 -13.18 40.84
N GLN A 40 -17.01 -14.37 40.29
CA GLN A 40 -17.29 -14.57 38.86
C GLN A 40 -16.20 -14.10 37.88
N VAL A 41 -14.92 -14.19 38.25
CA VAL A 41 -13.78 -13.89 37.36
C VAL A 41 -13.87 -14.59 36.01
N HIS A 42 -14.39 -15.83 35.98
CA HIS A 42 -14.61 -16.58 34.75
C HIS A 42 -15.66 -15.92 33.85
N LYS A 43 -16.75 -15.36 34.40
CA LYS A 43 -17.76 -14.62 33.63
C LYS A 43 -17.26 -13.27 33.17
N ARG A 44 -16.47 -12.57 33.99
CA ARG A 44 -15.83 -11.31 33.59
C ARG A 44 -14.82 -11.53 32.47
N CYS A 45 -13.99 -12.56 32.58
CA CYS A 45 -13.07 -12.98 31.54
C CYS A 45 -13.83 -13.38 30.26
N ALA A 46 -14.88 -14.20 30.37
CA ALA A 46 -15.71 -14.56 29.22
C ALA A 46 -16.39 -13.35 28.58
N ALA A 47 -16.92 -12.41 29.36
CA ALA A 47 -17.52 -11.19 28.83
C ALA A 47 -16.49 -10.30 28.12
N SER A 48 -15.29 -10.14 28.69
CA SER A 48 -14.19 -9.40 28.06
C SER A 48 -13.69 -10.10 26.79
N LEU A 49 -13.55 -11.43 26.79
CA LEU A 49 -13.17 -12.21 25.61
C LEU A 49 -14.23 -12.14 24.52
N ASN A 50 -15.51 -12.20 24.86
CA ASN A 50 -16.60 -12.08 23.90
C ASN A 50 -16.68 -10.68 23.30
N ALA A 51 -16.50 -9.63 24.12
CA ALA A 51 -16.40 -8.26 23.63
C ALA A 51 -15.22 -8.09 22.67
N LEU A 52 -14.03 -8.56 23.07
CA LEU A 52 -12.84 -8.55 22.22
C LEU A 52 -13.03 -9.40 20.97
N SER A 53 -13.71 -10.55 21.03
CA SER A 53 -13.93 -11.44 19.89
C SER A 53 -14.88 -10.83 18.86
N ASN A 54 -15.91 -10.12 19.31
CA ASN A 54 -16.82 -9.42 18.40
C ASN A 54 -16.08 -8.31 17.64
N ASP A 55 -15.25 -7.54 18.33
CA ASP A 55 -14.46 -6.46 17.71
C ASP A 55 -13.29 -7.02 16.88
N TRP A 56 -12.70 -8.14 17.30
CA TRP A 56 -11.52 -8.74 16.68
C TRP A 56 -11.75 -9.18 15.24
N GLU A 57 -12.88 -9.84 14.94
CA GLU A 57 -13.17 -10.25 13.56
C GLU A 57 -13.31 -9.04 12.63
N GLU A 58 -13.94 -7.96 13.11
CA GLU A 58 -14.06 -6.72 12.37
C GLU A 58 -12.70 -6.05 12.16
N TRP A 59 -11.89 -5.92 13.22
CA TRP A 59 -10.56 -5.32 13.13
C TRP A 59 -9.63 -6.13 12.25
N ARG A 60 -9.65 -7.46 12.39
CA ARG A 60 -8.86 -8.39 11.57
C ARG A 60 -9.23 -8.25 10.09
N SER A 61 -10.52 -8.20 9.78
CA SER A 61 -11.02 -7.98 8.42
C SER A 61 -10.56 -6.63 7.87
N PHE A 62 -10.73 -5.56 8.66
CA PHE A 62 -10.31 -4.21 8.31
C PHE A 62 -8.81 -4.12 8.00
N PHE A 63 -7.95 -4.59 8.91
CA PHE A 63 -6.49 -4.56 8.70
C PHE A 63 -6.06 -5.45 7.53
N TYR A 64 -6.69 -6.62 7.36
CA TYR A 64 -6.39 -7.51 6.24
C TYR A 64 -6.66 -6.85 4.90
N LYS A 65 -7.84 -6.23 4.73
CA LYS A 65 -8.21 -5.54 3.48
C LYS A 65 -7.25 -4.39 3.17
N ARG A 66 -6.95 -3.57 4.18
CA ARG A 66 -6.06 -2.41 4.03
C ARG A 66 -4.61 -2.81 3.74
N LEU A 67 -4.12 -3.87 4.38
CA LEU A 67 -2.81 -4.44 4.08
C LEU A 67 -2.76 -5.01 2.66
N ARG A 68 -3.77 -5.80 2.27
CA ARG A 68 -3.89 -6.35 0.91
C ARG A 68 -3.85 -5.24 -0.13
N ARG A 69 -4.64 -4.18 0.07
CA ARG A 69 -4.59 -2.99 -0.77
C ARG A 69 -3.20 -2.39 -0.87
N ARG A 70 -2.49 -2.17 0.24
CA ARG A 70 -1.17 -1.53 0.22
C ARG A 70 -0.12 -2.36 -0.50
N ILE A 71 -0.18 -3.68 -0.36
CA ILE A 71 0.68 -4.58 -1.13
C ILE A 71 0.33 -4.50 -2.63
N SER A 72 -0.96 -4.52 -2.97
CA SER A 72 -1.43 -4.40 -4.34
C SER A 72 -1.00 -3.08 -5.01
N GLU A 73 -1.15 -1.97 -4.31
CA GLU A 73 -0.71 -0.64 -4.74
C GLU A 73 0.82 -0.61 -4.95
N ASP A 74 1.58 -1.18 -4.02
CA ASP A 74 3.04 -1.21 -4.10
C ASP A 74 3.55 -2.06 -5.27
N VAL A 75 2.91 -3.20 -5.54
CA VAL A 75 3.21 -4.05 -6.71
C VAL A 75 3.02 -3.27 -8.00
N LEU A 76 1.88 -2.59 -8.16
CA LEU A 76 1.61 -1.80 -9.36
C LEU A 76 2.51 -0.55 -9.45
N ALA A 77 2.86 0.06 -8.31
CA ALA A 77 3.80 1.18 -8.27
C ALA A 77 5.21 0.75 -8.70
N LYS A 78 5.66 -0.43 -8.28
CA LYS A 78 6.93 -1.02 -8.75
C LYS A 78 6.91 -1.27 -10.26
N GLU A 79 5.85 -1.85 -10.80
CA GLU A 79 5.72 -2.04 -12.25
C GLU A 79 5.74 -0.71 -13.00
N THR A 80 4.97 0.27 -12.53
CA THR A 80 4.91 1.62 -13.10
C THR A 80 6.29 2.28 -13.11
N ARG A 81 7.09 2.12 -12.06
CA ARG A 81 8.46 2.66 -11.98
C ARG A 81 9.42 1.97 -12.94
N VAL A 82 9.32 0.65 -13.10
CA VAL A 82 10.12 -0.09 -14.09
C VAL A 82 9.83 0.43 -15.50
N VAL A 83 8.57 0.76 -15.78
CA VAL A 83 8.13 1.31 -17.07
C VAL A 83 8.57 2.76 -17.26
N ALA A 84 8.40 3.61 -16.25
CA ALA A 84 8.74 5.03 -16.33
C ALA A 84 10.25 5.31 -16.29
N GLY A 85 11.03 4.38 -15.73
CA GLY A 85 12.48 4.45 -15.55
C GLY A 85 12.89 4.75 -14.11
N GLU A 86 14.16 4.46 -13.76
CA GLU A 86 14.69 4.55 -12.39
C GLU A 86 14.56 5.92 -11.72
N GLN A 87 14.50 6.99 -12.52
CA GLN A 87 14.25 8.36 -12.08
C GLN A 87 12.85 8.58 -11.48
N PHE A 88 11.92 7.65 -11.70
CA PHE A 88 10.55 7.71 -11.21
C PHE A 88 10.50 7.16 -9.78
N SER A 89 10.26 8.04 -8.81
CA SER A 89 10.13 7.67 -7.40
C SER A 89 8.76 7.05 -7.11
N HIS A 90 8.57 6.54 -5.88
CA HIS A 90 7.35 5.84 -5.47
C HIS A 90 6.11 6.75 -5.49
N GLN A 91 6.22 7.97 -4.94
CA GLN A 91 5.09 8.90 -4.83
C GLN A 91 4.41 9.24 -6.16
N PRO A 92 5.14 9.68 -7.21
CA PRO A 92 4.53 9.96 -8.52
C PRO A 92 3.85 8.72 -9.14
N ALA A 93 4.40 7.52 -8.90
CA ALA A 93 3.77 6.28 -9.35
C ALA A 93 2.43 6.03 -8.66
N ALA A 94 2.37 6.23 -7.33
CA ALA A 94 1.13 6.11 -6.56
C ALA A 94 0.07 7.14 -7.01
N GLU A 95 0.48 8.37 -7.34
CA GLU A 95 -0.43 9.40 -7.86
C GLU A 95 -1.00 9.05 -9.25
N LEU A 96 -0.17 8.49 -10.14
CA LEU A 96 -0.63 8.00 -11.43
C LEU A 96 -1.65 6.86 -11.27
N ILE A 97 -1.36 5.90 -10.40
CA ILE A 97 -2.27 4.79 -10.11
C ILE A 97 -3.60 5.31 -9.58
N LYS A 98 -3.58 6.28 -8.67
CA LYS A 98 -4.80 6.95 -8.19
C LYS A 98 -5.56 7.60 -9.33
N LYS A 99 -4.88 8.29 -10.24
CA LYS A 99 -5.51 8.91 -11.41
C LYS A 99 -6.15 7.86 -12.34
N TRP A 100 -5.47 6.75 -12.61
CA TRP A 100 -5.97 5.66 -13.45
C TRP A 100 -7.21 4.99 -12.83
N TYR A 101 -7.17 4.72 -11.53
CA TYR A 101 -8.31 4.18 -10.80
C TYR A 101 -9.51 5.13 -10.86
N MET A 102 -9.32 6.41 -10.51
CA MET A 102 -10.39 7.41 -10.53
C MET A 102 -10.94 7.70 -11.94
N ALA A 103 -10.17 7.44 -12.99
CA ALA A 103 -10.61 7.60 -14.37
C ALA A 103 -11.41 6.39 -14.89
N SER A 104 -11.21 5.20 -14.32
CA SER A 104 -11.85 3.96 -14.76
C SER A 104 -13.00 3.51 -13.85
N GLN A 105 -12.99 3.91 -12.57
CA GLN A 105 -13.95 3.49 -11.57
C GLN A 105 -14.80 4.65 -11.04
N THR A 106 -16.02 4.33 -10.65
CA THR A 106 -16.94 5.25 -9.96
C THR A 106 -16.87 5.13 -8.44
N ALA A 107 -16.28 4.03 -7.93
CA ALA A 107 -16.09 3.80 -6.51
C ALA A 107 -15.07 4.79 -5.92
N GLU A 108 -15.20 5.07 -4.62
CA GLU A 108 -14.29 5.98 -3.93
C GLU A 108 -12.87 5.42 -3.89
N TRP A 109 -11.89 6.31 -3.86
CA TRP A 109 -10.50 5.91 -3.70
C TRP A 109 -10.31 5.09 -2.42
N ASP A 110 -10.94 5.43 -1.29
CA ASP A 110 -10.69 4.76 -0.01
C ASP A 110 -11.41 3.41 0.18
N ASP A 111 -12.09 2.90 -0.84
CA ASP A 111 -12.67 1.54 -0.83
C ASP A 111 -11.59 0.49 -1.14
N ASP A 112 -11.17 -0.24 -0.10
CA ASP A 112 -10.10 -1.24 -0.18
C ASP A 112 -10.47 -2.44 -1.05
N ASP A 113 -11.72 -2.91 -0.99
CA ASP A 113 -12.15 -4.09 -1.75
C ASP A 113 -12.31 -3.74 -3.24
N ALA A 114 -12.87 -2.56 -3.54
CA ALA A 114 -13.04 -2.09 -4.91
C ALA A 114 -11.68 -1.84 -5.60
N PHE A 115 -10.73 -1.22 -4.89
CA PHE A 115 -9.38 -1.03 -5.43
C PHE A 115 -8.70 -2.36 -5.75
N VAL A 116 -8.75 -3.32 -4.83
CA VAL A 116 -8.06 -4.60 -5.06
C VAL A 116 -8.73 -5.39 -6.18
N ALA A 117 -10.06 -5.42 -6.25
CA ALA A 117 -10.78 -6.06 -7.35
C ALA A 117 -10.45 -5.43 -8.71
N TRP A 118 -10.28 -4.10 -8.74
CA TRP A 118 -9.82 -3.40 -9.94
C TRP A 118 -8.39 -3.77 -10.33
N MET A 119 -7.47 -3.84 -9.36
CA MET A 119 -6.06 -4.18 -9.61
C MET A 119 -5.87 -5.65 -10.04
N ASP A 120 -6.69 -6.56 -9.51
CA ASP A 120 -6.64 -8.00 -9.83
C ASP A 120 -6.98 -8.30 -11.31
N ASN A 121 -7.54 -7.34 -12.07
CA ASN A 121 -7.76 -7.44 -13.51
C ASN A 121 -6.78 -6.52 -14.29
N PRO A 122 -5.72 -7.08 -14.90
CA PRO A 122 -4.73 -6.30 -15.65
C PRO A 122 -5.28 -5.46 -16.80
N GLU A 123 -6.40 -5.89 -17.40
CA GLU A 123 -7.02 -5.15 -18.51
C GLU A 123 -7.49 -3.75 -18.08
N ASN A 124 -7.75 -3.54 -16.79
CA ASN A 124 -8.20 -2.26 -16.26
C ASN A 124 -7.14 -1.14 -16.34
N TYR A 125 -5.85 -1.50 -16.39
CA TYR A 125 -4.75 -0.54 -16.43
C TYR A 125 -3.71 -0.81 -17.53
N ARG A 126 -3.91 -1.85 -18.34
CA ARG A 126 -3.01 -2.21 -19.44
C ARG A 126 -2.76 -1.05 -20.41
N GLU A 127 -3.81 -0.31 -20.76
CA GLU A 127 -3.70 0.82 -21.70
C GLU A 127 -2.86 1.95 -21.09
N TYR A 128 -3.11 2.31 -19.82
CA TYR A 128 -2.31 3.33 -19.13
C TYR A 128 -0.83 2.98 -19.05
N ILE A 129 -0.51 1.72 -18.78
CA ILE A 129 0.88 1.24 -18.76
C ILE A 129 1.52 1.32 -20.16
N ASN A 130 0.79 0.98 -21.21
CA ASN A 130 1.29 1.07 -22.59
C ASN A 130 1.52 2.52 -23.02
N ASP A 131 0.60 3.43 -22.68
CA ASP A 131 0.76 4.86 -22.93
C ASP A 131 1.98 5.41 -22.20
N LEU A 132 2.19 4.99 -20.94
CA LEU A 132 3.37 5.38 -20.17
C LEU A 132 4.68 4.86 -20.81
N LYS A 133 4.69 3.62 -21.33
CA LYS A 133 5.82 3.07 -22.10
C LYS A 133 6.10 3.91 -23.35
N ALA A 134 5.06 4.29 -24.09
CA ALA A 134 5.19 5.10 -25.29
C ALA A 134 5.76 6.50 -24.97
N GLN A 135 5.23 7.16 -23.93
CA GLN A 135 5.72 8.46 -23.45
C GLN A 135 7.19 8.39 -23.03
N ARG A 136 7.60 7.33 -22.31
CA ARG A 136 9.00 7.13 -21.94
C ARG A 136 9.89 6.92 -23.17
N GLY A 137 9.45 6.12 -24.14
CA GLY A 137 10.17 5.91 -25.40
C GLY A 137 10.39 7.21 -26.18
N LEU A 138 9.35 8.04 -26.29
CA LEU A 138 9.44 9.37 -26.92
C LEU A 138 10.39 10.30 -26.17
N SER A 139 10.32 10.33 -24.85
CA SER A 139 11.23 11.12 -24.00
C SER A 139 12.69 10.71 -24.21
N LEU A 140 12.98 9.41 -24.30
CA LEU A 140 14.33 8.89 -24.55
C LEU A 140 14.86 9.21 -25.96
N LEU A 141 13.99 9.17 -26.97
CA LEU A 141 14.34 9.57 -28.34
C LEU A 141 14.67 11.05 -28.43
N LEU A 142 13.86 11.90 -27.78
CA LEU A 142 14.09 13.33 -27.73
C LEU A 142 15.41 13.66 -27.05
N ASP A 143 15.74 12.96 -25.95
CA ASP A 143 17.00 13.17 -25.23
C ASP A 143 18.24 12.89 -26.11
N LYS A 144 18.14 11.90 -27.00
CA LYS A 144 19.22 11.53 -27.93
C LYS A 144 19.33 12.42 -29.17
N MET A 145 18.28 13.18 -29.49
CA MET A 145 18.23 14.03 -30.68
C MET A 145 19.02 15.33 -30.44
N ASP A 146 19.75 15.78 -31.45
CA ASP A 146 20.50 17.02 -31.40
C ASP A 146 19.56 18.26 -31.33
N PRO A 147 20.06 19.42 -30.85
CA PRO A 147 19.23 20.62 -30.70
C PRO A 147 18.57 21.10 -31.99
N SER A 148 19.18 20.85 -33.16
CA SER A 148 18.61 21.23 -34.46
C SER A 148 17.44 20.32 -34.84
N GLY A 149 17.57 19.01 -34.61
CA GLY A 149 16.49 18.04 -34.81
C GLY A 149 15.29 18.32 -33.89
N ARG A 150 15.54 18.71 -32.63
CA ARG A 150 14.47 19.09 -31.68
C ARG A 150 13.69 20.32 -32.14
N ALA A 151 14.37 21.34 -32.69
CA ALA A 151 13.73 22.56 -33.18
C ALA A 151 12.84 22.30 -34.41
N GLN A 152 13.28 21.46 -35.35
CA GLN A 152 12.50 21.08 -36.53
C GLN A 152 11.22 20.31 -36.17
N LEU A 153 11.29 19.40 -35.19
CA LEU A 153 10.10 18.69 -34.72
C LEU A 153 9.07 19.62 -34.07
N ALA A 154 9.52 20.57 -33.24
CA ALA A 154 8.65 21.55 -32.61
C ALA A 154 7.95 22.46 -33.64
N GLU A 155 8.62 22.78 -34.74
CA GLU A 155 8.08 23.57 -35.84
C GLU A 155 7.04 22.80 -36.68
N THR A 156 7.20 21.48 -36.82
CA THR A 156 6.22 20.60 -37.52
C THR A 156 4.99 20.23 -36.69
N MET A 157 5.05 20.39 -35.37
CA MET A 157 3.94 20.07 -34.46
C MET A 157 3.11 21.30 -34.04
N SER A 158 3.47 22.49 -34.53
CA SER A 158 2.73 23.74 -34.33
C SER A 158 1.87 24.10 -35.54
#